data_AF-A0A558BIT6-F1
#
_entry.id   AF-A0A558BIT6-F1
#
_cell.length_a   1.000
_cell.length_b   1.000
_cell.length_c   1.000
_cell.angle_alpha   90.00
_cell.angle_beta   90.00
_cell.angle_gamma   90.00
#
_symmetry.space_group_name_H-M   'P 1'
#
loop_
_entity.id
_entity.type
_entity.pdbx_description
1 polymer ?
#
loop_
_entity_poly.entity_id
_entity_poly.type
_entity_poly.pdbx_seq_one_letter_code
_entity_poly.pdbx_strand_id
1 'polypeptide(L)'
;MVGRPSREAVARWNKAYAEQTAALFAAMRADPDDVAAVRRLASAYRALAEAWRTLSGDFAAPLWARHAAAVAAEEFDRRARLETLRADSGPETGTQ
;
A
#
# COMPACT_ATOMS: atom_id res chain seq x y z
N MET A 1 -3.55 25.35 18.86
CA MET A 1 -4.26 24.13 19.30
C MET A 1 -3.96 23.04 18.28
N VAL A 2 -3.04 22.13 18.59
CA VAL A 2 -2.67 21.02 17.69
C VAL A 2 -3.84 20.06 17.67
N GLY A 3 -4.63 20.07 16.60
CA GLY A 3 -5.73 19.12 16.47
C GLY A 3 -5.13 17.72 16.32
N ARG A 4 -5.70 16.76 17.04
CA ARG A 4 -5.34 15.36 16.89
C ARG A 4 -5.63 14.95 15.44
N PRO A 5 -4.78 14.16 14.77
CA PRO A 5 -5.14 13.65 13.47
C PRO A 5 -6.48 12.91 13.57
N SER A 6 -7.31 12.99 12.52
CA SER A 6 -8.65 12.39 12.57
C SER A 6 -8.53 10.94 13.03
N ARG A 7 -9.14 10.62 14.18
CA ARG A 7 -9.07 9.28 14.80
C ARG A 7 -9.45 8.19 13.80
N GLU A 8 -10.36 8.53 12.90
CA GLU A 8 -10.78 7.69 11.79
C GLU A 8 -9.67 7.49 10.74
N ALA A 9 -8.98 8.55 10.33
CA ALA A 9 -7.88 8.44 9.37
C ALA A 9 -6.74 7.57 9.91
N VAL A 10 -6.40 7.72 11.20
CA VAL A 10 -5.41 6.87 11.87
C VAL A 10 -5.89 5.41 11.94
N ALA A 11 -7.16 5.17 12.26
CA ALA A 11 -7.71 3.82 12.30
C ALA A 11 -7.71 3.14 10.91
N ARG A 12 -8.07 3.87 9.85
CA ARG A 12 -7.98 3.37 8.46
C ARG A 12 -6.54 3.05 8.08
N TRP A 13 -5.59 3.91 8.45
CA TRP A 13 -4.17 3.67 8.22
C TRP A 13 -3.67 2.41 8.94
N ASN A 14 -3.99 2.24 10.22
CA ASN A 14 -3.61 1.04 10.99
C ASN A 14 -4.15 -0.24 10.34
N LYS A 15 -5.41 -0.22 9.90
CA LYS A 15 -6.04 -1.36 9.22
C LYS A 15 -5.31 -1.69 7.91
N ALA A 16 -5.10 -0.68 7.05
CA ALA A 16 -4.42 -0.86 5.77
C ALA A 16 -2.97 -1.35 5.96
N TYR A 17 -2.27 -0.85 6.99
CA TYR A 17 -0.92 -1.29 7.31
C TYR A 17 -0.88 -2.77 7.73
N ALA A 18 -1.83 -3.20 8.57
CA ALA A 18 -1.95 -4.60 8.97
C ALA A 18 -2.27 -5.51 7.76
N GLU A 19 -3.20 -5.10 6.89
CA GLU A 19 -3.56 -5.84 5.68
C GLU A 19 -2.39 -5.94 4.69
N GLN A 20 -1.66 -4.84 4.46
CA GLN A 20 -0.46 -4.83 3.61
C GLN A 20 0.64 -5.73 4.18
N THR A 21 0.88 -5.67 5.48
CA THR A 21 1.87 -6.52 6.16
C THR A 21 1.50 -8.01 6.02
N ALA A 22 0.23 -8.34 6.24
CA ALA A 22 -0.26 -9.71 6.07
C ALA A 22 -0.12 -10.19 4.62
N ALA A 23 -0.49 -9.37 3.64
CA ALA A 23 -0.37 -9.68 2.23
C ALA A 23 1.10 -9.85 1.79
N LEU A 24 2.02 -9.02 2.31
CA LEU A 24 3.45 -9.13 2.04
C LEU A 24 3.99 -10.47 2.53
N PHE A 25 3.70 -10.84 3.78
CA PHE A 25 4.12 -12.12 4.31
C PHE A 25 3.48 -13.31 3.61
N ALA A 26 2.23 -13.19 3.16
CA ALA A 26 1.59 -14.23 2.35
C ALA A 26 2.29 -14.40 1.00
N ALA A 27 2.58 -13.31 0.29
CA ALA A 27 3.27 -13.34 -0.99
C ALA A 27 4.71 -13.87 -0.88
N MET A 28 5.44 -13.55 0.19
CA MET A 28 6.78 -14.09 0.45
C MET A 28 6.80 -15.61 0.66
N ARG A 29 5.68 -16.21 1.06
CA ARG A 29 5.54 -17.67 1.27
C ARG A 29 4.79 -18.38 0.14
N ALA A 30 4.26 -17.63 -0.82
CA ALA A 30 3.49 -18.18 -1.92
C ALA A 30 4.43 -18.86 -2.93
N ASP A 31 3.86 -19.76 -3.74
CA ASP A 31 4.55 -20.30 -4.90
C ASP A 31 4.96 -19.14 -5.84
N PRO A 32 6.16 -19.16 -6.45
CA PRO A 32 6.59 -18.16 -7.42
C PRO A 32 5.56 -17.85 -8.52
N ASP A 33 4.72 -18.83 -8.90
CA ASP A 33 3.70 -18.69 -9.94
C ASP A 33 2.31 -18.27 -9.39
N ASP A 34 2.16 -18.03 -8.08
CA ASP A 34 0.91 -17.53 -7.48
C ASP A 34 0.70 -16.03 -7.77
N VAL A 35 0.27 -15.74 -9.01
CA VAL A 35 -0.11 -14.41 -9.48
C VAL A 35 -1.21 -13.80 -8.60
N ALA A 36 -2.09 -14.60 -8.00
CA ALA A 36 -3.15 -14.10 -7.14
C ALA A 36 -2.57 -13.53 -5.83
N ALA A 37 -1.52 -14.12 -5.27
CA ALA A 37 -0.81 -13.55 -4.12
C ALA A 37 -0.15 -12.20 -4.46
N VAL A 38 0.47 -12.08 -5.63
CA VAL A 38 1.07 -10.82 -6.11
C VAL A 38 0.00 -9.75 -6.31
N ARG A 39 -1.15 -10.08 -6.91
CA ARG A 39 -2.28 -9.14 -7.09
C ARG A 39 -2.86 -8.67 -5.75
N ARG A 40 -3.00 -9.56 -4.76
CA ARG A 40 -3.42 -9.19 -3.40
C ARG A 40 -2.43 -8.24 -2.75
N LEU A 41 -1.13 -8.48 -2.90
CA LEU A 41 -0.09 -7.58 -2.40
C LEU A 41 -0.14 -6.20 -3.08
N ALA A 42 -0.29 -6.15 -4.40
CA ALA A 42 -0.40 -4.89 -5.14
C ALA A 42 -1.60 -4.05 -4.67
N SER A 43 -2.76 -4.69 -4.47
CA SER A 43 -3.96 -4.04 -3.94
C SER A 43 -3.76 -3.52 -2.52
N ALA A 44 -3.11 -4.30 -1.65
CA ALA A 44 -2.84 -3.88 -0.28
C ALA A 44 -1.85 -2.71 -0.19
N TYR A 45 -0.84 -2.68 -1.07
CA TYR A 45 0.03 -1.50 -1.21
C TYR A 45 -0.74 -0.26 -1.66
N ARG A 46 -1.68 -0.38 -2.59
CA ARG A 46 -2.52 0.73 -3.05
C ARG A 46 -3.38 1.29 -1.90
N ALA A 47 -4.05 0.41 -1.15
CA ALA A 47 -4.87 0.81 -0.01
C ALA A 47 -4.04 1.53 1.07
N LEU A 48 -2.83 1.04 1.36
CA LEU A 48 -1.92 1.72 2.28
C LEU A 48 -1.46 3.09 1.77
N ALA A 49 -1.17 3.21 0.48
CA ALA A 49 -0.82 4.49 -0.14
C ALA A 49 -1.96 5.51 -0.02
N GLU A 50 -3.20 5.11 -0.26
CA GLU A 50 -4.38 5.97 -0.10
C GLU A 50 -4.59 6.42 1.36
N ALA A 51 -4.36 5.53 2.32
CA ALA A 51 -4.42 5.88 3.74
C ALA A 51 -3.34 6.93 4.11
N TRP A 52 -2.12 6.79 3.58
CA TRP A 52 -1.07 7.78 3.73
C TRP A 52 -1.42 9.14 3.10
N ARG A 53 -2.04 9.17 1.91
CA ARG A 53 -2.53 10.41 1.29
C ARG A 53 -3.59 11.10 2.15
N THR A 54 -4.46 10.32 2.78
CA THR A 54 -5.45 10.87 3.70
C THR A 54 -4.77 11.55 4.89
N LEU A 55 -3.73 10.94 5.46
CA LEU A 55 -2.96 11.52 6.57
C LEU A 55 -2.14 12.76 6.16
N SER A 56 -1.63 12.84 4.92
CA SER A 56 -0.89 14.02 4.46
C SER A 56 -1.78 15.27 4.32
N GLY A 57 -3.06 15.06 4.07
CA GLY A 57 -4.10 16.09 4.06
C GLY A 57 -4.51 16.60 5.44
N ASP A 58 -4.02 16.00 6.53
CA ASP A 58 -4.41 16.37 7.89
C ASP A 58 -3.69 17.63 8.37
N PHE A 59 -4.33 18.79 8.20
CA PHE A 59 -3.80 20.10 8.63
C PHE A 59 -3.61 20.24 10.14
N ALA A 60 -4.14 19.31 10.93
CA ALA A 60 -3.96 19.28 12.36
C ALA A 60 -2.57 18.71 12.75
N ALA A 61 -1.97 17.90 11.87
CA ALA A 61 -0.63 17.38 12.03
C ALA A 61 0.47 18.42 11.64
N PRO A 62 1.66 18.35 12.26
CA PRO A 62 2.80 19.19 11.87
C PRO A 62 3.19 19.00 10.40
N LEU A 63 3.74 20.05 9.78
CA LEU A 63 4.13 20.04 8.36
C LEU A 63 5.07 18.88 8.00
N TRP A 64 6.06 18.60 8.85
CA TRP A 64 7.00 17.50 8.62
C TRP A 64 6.30 16.14 8.57
N ALA A 65 5.27 15.93 9.40
CA ALA A 65 4.52 14.67 9.46
C ALA A 65 3.66 14.49 8.20
N ARG A 66 3.05 15.58 7.73
CA ARG A 66 2.30 15.60 6.48
C ARG A 66 3.18 15.34 5.27
N HIS A 67 4.39 15.92 5.26
CA HIS A 67 5.37 15.68 4.20
C HIS A 67 5.84 14.21 4.20
N ALA A 68 6.19 13.66 5.36
CA ALA A 68 6.56 12.25 5.48
C ALA A 68 5.42 11.32 5.02
N ALA A 69 4.16 11.64 5.36
CA ALA A 69 3.00 10.90 4.89
C ALA A 69 2.83 10.97 3.36
N ALA A 70 3.08 12.13 2.74
CA ALA A 70 3.03 12.28 1.29
C ALA A 70 4.11 11.44 0.59
N VAL A 71 5.36 11.48 1.10
CA VAL A 71 6.46 10.67 0.57
C VAL A 71 6.16 9.18 0.71
N ALA A 72 5.66 8.75 1.87
CA ALA A 72 5.25 7.36 2.08
C ALA A 72 4.15 6.93 1.11
N ALA A 73 3.15 7.79 0.87
CA ALA A 73 2.11 7.51 -0.11
C ALA A 73 2.68 7.26 -1.50
N GLU A 74 3.61 8.11 -1.97
CA GLU A 74 4.23 7.96 -3.29
C GLU A 74 5.03 6.66 -3.44
N GLU A 75 5.78 6.29 -2.39
CA GLU A 75 6.56 5.06 -2.38
C GLU A 75 5.65 3.81 -2.44
N PHE A 76 4.62 3.75 -1.60
CA PHE A 76 3.70 2.61 -1.61
C PHE A 76 2.88 2.54 -2.91
N ASP A 77 2.54 3.68 -3.50
CA ASP A 77 1.86 3.75 -4.79
C ASP A 77 2.76 3.25 -5.95
N ARG A 78 4.06 3.58 -5.89
CA ARG A 78 5.06 3.04 -6.82
C ARG A 78 5.17 1.53 -6.67
N ARG A 79 5.26 1.00 -5.46
CA ARG A 79 5.30 -0.45 -5.21
C ARG A 79 4.04 -1.15 -5.71
N ALA A 80 2.86 -0.57 -5.48
CA ALA A 80 1.62 -1.12 -6.01
C ALA A 80 1.67 -1.28 -7.53
N ARG A 81 2.16 -0.26 -8.27
CA ARG A 81 2.34 -0.34 -9.73
C ARG A 81 3.33 -1.44 -10.14
N LEU A 82 4.46 -1.56 -9.45
CA LEU A 82 5.47 -2.57 -9.76
C LEU A 82 4.92 -3.99 -9.59
N GLU A 83 4.19 -4.25 -8.50
CA GLU A 83 3.59 -5.56 -8.28
C GLU A 83 2.42 -5.85 -9.25
N THR A 84 1.67 -4.83 -9.66
CA THR A 84 0.70 -4.96 -10.76
C THR A 84 1.39 -5.38 -12.06
N LEU A 85 2.45 -4.68 -12.47
CA LEU A 85 3.21 -5.01 -13.67
C LEU A 85 3.80 -6.43 -13.59
N ARG A 86 4.31 -6.83 -12.42
CA ARG A 86 4.81 -8.19 -12.18
C ARG A 86 3.71 -9.23 -12.35
N ALA A 87 2.52 -8.98 -11.81
CA ALA A 87 1.38 -9.89 -11.96
C ALA A 87 0.88 -9.99 -13.41
N ASP A 88 0.99 -8.90 -14.18
CA ASP A 88 0.56 -8.85 -15.58
C ASP A 88 1.61 -9.44 -16.54
N SER A 89 2.88 -9.51 -16.11
CA SER A 89 3.99 -10.12 -16.86
C SER A 89 4.21 -11.61 -16.54
N GLY A 90 3.30 -12.22 -15.76
CA GLY A 90 3.30 -13.67 -15.51
C GLY A 90 3.22 -14.45 -16.83
N PRO A 91 3.75 -15.70 -16.88
CA PRO A 91 4.20 -16.33 -18.10
C PRO A 91 3.15 -16.23 -19.20
N GLU A 92 3.53 -15.53 -20.28
CA GLU A 92 2.84 -15.64 -21.56
C GLU A 92 2.65 -17.14 -21.80
N THR A 93 1.39 -17.54 -21.92
CA THR A 93 1.07 -18.91 -22.26
C THR A 93 1.61 -19.11 -23.66
N GLY A 94 2.81 -19.66 -23.75
CA GLY A 94 3.37 -20.17 -24.98
C GLY A 94 2.48 -21.31 -25.45
N THR A 95 1.41 -20.98 -26.17
CA THR A 95 0.74 -21.93 -27.07
C THR A 95 1.76 -22.33 -28.12
N GLN A 96 2.40 -23.48 -27.88
CA GLN A 96 2.82 -24.39 -28.95
C GLN A 96 1.57 -24.96 -29.64
#